data_AF-A0A5E7L6H4-F1
#
_entry.id   AF-A0A5E7L6H4-F1
#
_cell.length_a   1.000
_cell.length_b   1.000
_cell.length_c   1.000
_cell.angle_alpha   90.00
_cell.angle_beta   90.00
_cell.angle_gamma   90.00
#
_symmetry.space_group_name_H-M   'P 1'
#
loop_
_entity.id
_entity.type
_entity.pdbx_description
1 polymer ?
#
loop_
_entity_poly.entity_id
_entity_poly.type
_entity_poly.pdbx_seq_one_letter_code
_entity_poly.pdbx_strand_id
1 'polypeptide(L)'
;MANTVDSDKLSLSEKQRARVSETLEKVFDHQVQAARNAFLGLTGKTRAVILAAEMQSGKSGVSLAIASLQRLSLSDADIVRQSLLKDSIYVMTMADVSLLAQAKADLKPAANLVVSNLTHFERDIERSFSNQEPKLIIVDECHYGSSDKAIRYEKLFEYIEKINTDCKIVFISATPLSALLATQGESIISRGIKTKLVFHRTSDDYYGIRKMLANEQVHSLNGKARNFLNSSSERRDFIATLVSHEQPGWALVRVPSGAAMNAKEVLVRHGLKRHNIHIIGQSLIGVPPDELVDIEEFKLKYEEAIQFDERVVAITVAGVRAGINFGPDMKKSLIATWDSTVSNVAAVVQANIGRACGYHANKEAMHYTNRHAVLAYGEVLDYLESHCTTSATDDIAGLREHYEKICKKYDIRGLDVGATVSASPRASKTKIDNIYLADSYLFVPAQLTSSTTDFTEYTEDDELLKSIQAIRSTLLGKNGSPEIKGSRQLRGAKWVTANWVNGDTYDNPEKASARGTYHDRLLDITSALDSEKDYIFNDTVVVGGGVESANKTVSAFVFSVFNESRRTGAVEKRMSQEQLNELADWFKIPRDNTLIFLVKRGELSQSLTDERITLALKKTSSSSITEHNHFIKK
;
A
#
# COMPACT_ATOMS: atom_id res chain seq x y z
N MET A 1 -19.88 24.03 49.88
CA MET A 1 -20.00 25.48 49.65
C MET A 1 -19.18 25.79 48.41
N ALA A 2 -19.82 25.89 47.25
CA ALA A 2 -19.16 26.18 45.98
C ALA A 2 -19.07 27.69 45.80
N ASN A 3 -17.85 28.21 45.65
CA ASN A 3 -17.61 29.59 45.26
C ASN A 3 -18.07 29.79 43.80
N THR A 4 -19.30 30.25 43.62
CA THR A 4 -19.70 30.94 42.39
C THR A 4 -18.91 32.24 42.31
N VAL A 5 -17.81 32.22 41.56
CA VAL A 5 -17.09 33.43 41.17
C VAL A 5 -18.02 34.23 40.27
N ASP A 6 -18.32 35.45 40.71
CA ASP A 6 -19.20 36.40 40.05
C ASP A 6 -18.61 36.80 38.67
N SER A 7 -19.14 36.24 37.59
CA SER A 7 -18.57 36.32 36.23
C SER A 7 -18.48 37.75 35.67
N ASP A 8 -19.15 38.71 36.31
CA ASP A 8 -19.16 40.12 35.92
C ASP A 8 -17.93 40.91 36.38
N LYS A 9 -17.08 40.35 37.26
CA LYS A 9 -15.85 41.01 37.74
C LYS A 9 -14.57 40.63 36.99
N LEU A 10 -14.62 39.66 36.09
CA LEU A 10 -13.44 39.22 35.34
C LEU A 10 -13.06 40.24 34.25
N SER A 11 -11.77 40.51 34.12
CA SER A 11 -11.20 41.23 32.98
C SER A 11 -11.50 40.51 31.66
N LEU A 12 -11.43 41.22 30.54
CA LEU A 12 -11.72 40.62 29.24
C LEU A 12 -10.76 39.46 28.90
N SER A 13 -9.49 39.55 29.29
CA SER A 13 -8.51 38.48 29.11
C SER A 13 -8.88 37.25 29.94
N GLU A 14 -9.27 37.42 31.20
CA GLU A 14 -9.75 36.32 32.06
C GLU A 14 -11.01 35.66 31.48
N LYS A 15 -11.95 36.44 30.96
CA LYS A 15 -13.15 35.91 30.27
C LYS A 15 -12.79 35.08 29.04
N GLN A 16 -11.81 35.51 28.25
CA GLN A 16 -11.34 34.74 27.10
C GLN A 16 -10.62 33.45 27.55
N ARG A 17 -9.78 33.51 28.58
CA ARG A 17 -9.11 32.33 29.16
C ARG A 17 -10.11 31.33 29.70
N ALA A 18 -11.14 31.78 30.42
CA ALA A 18 -12.21 30.93 30.94
C ALA A 18 -12.92 30.16 29.82
N ARG A 19 -13.29 30.82 28.71
CA ARG A 19 -13.90 30.16 27.53
C ARG A 19 -13.02 29.07 26.92
N VAL A 20 -11.72 29.31 26.86
CA VAL A 20 -10.77 28.30 26.35
C VAL A 20 -10.63 27.15 27.35
N SER A 21 -10.62 27.43 28.66
CA SER A 21 -10.61 26.40 29.71
C SER A 21 -11.87 25.53 29.70
N GLU A 22 -13.06 26.10 29.49
CA GLU A 22 -14.31 25.32 29.32
C GLU A 22 -14.25 24.35 28.13
N THR A 23 -13.45 24.67 27.11
CA THR A 23 -13.21 23.76 25.98
C THR A 23 -12.32 22.59 26.41
N LEU A 24 -11.30 22.84 27.22
CA LEU A 24 -10.41 21.81 27.76
C LEU A 24 -11.10 20.87 28.74
N GLU A 25 -12.06 21.36 29.52
CA GLU A 25 -12.84 20.54 30.46
C GLU A 25 -13.70 19.46 29.76
N LYS A 26 -13.99 19.65 28.47
CA LYS A 26 -14.74 18.67 27.64
C LYS A 26 -13.83 17.63 27.00
N VAL A 27 -12.52 17.75 27.16
CA VAL A 27 -11.52 16.83 26.62
C VAL A 27 -11.10 15.85 27.71
N PHE A 28 -10.92 14.57 27.36
CA PHE A 28 -10.51 13.57 28.34
C PHE A 28 -9.11 13.86 28.90
N ASP A 29 -8.89 13.57 30.18
CA ASP A 29 -7.66 13.90 30.90
C ASP A 29 -6.39 13.39 30.21
N HIS A 30 -6.40 12.14 29.73
CA HIS A 30 -5.25 11.55 29.05
C HIS A 30 -4.92 12.26 27.71
N GLN A 31 -5.92 12.86 27.05
CA GLN A 31 -5.72 13.68 25.84
C GLN A 31 -5.17 15.06 26.21
N VAL A 32 -5.68 15.68 27.29
CA VAL A 32 -5.14 16.94 27.83
C VAL A 32 -3.69 16.77 28.26
N GLN A 33 -3.34 15.66 28.92
CA GLN A 33 -1.98 15.36 29.34
C GLN A 33 -1.03 15.20 28.13
N ALA A 34 -1.45 14.44 27.11
CA ALA A 34 -0.68 14.32 25.88
C ALA A 34 -0.48 15.67 25.19
N ALA A 35 -1.53 16.51 25.14
CA ALA A 35 -1.46 17.86 24.59
C ALA A 35 -0.50 18.76 25.37
N ARG A 36 -0.53 18.71 26.72
CA ARG A 36 0.41 19.44 27.58
C ARG A 36 1.85 19.01 27.33
N ASN A 37 2.11 17.70 27.26
CA ASN A 37 3.44 17.18 26.98
C ASN A 37 3.94 17.61 25.60
N ALA A 38 3.09 17.57 24.57
CA ALA A 38 3.43 18.08 23.25
C ALA A 38 3.71 19.58 23.25
N PHE A 39 2.87 20.37 23.92
CA PHE A 39 3.03 21.81 24.02
C PHE A 39 4.30 22.22 24.77
N LEU A 40 4.62 21.55 25.87
CA LEU A 40 5.88 21.72 26.60
C LEU A 40 7.10 21.25 25.79
N GLY A 41 6.91 20.26 24.92
CA GLY A 41 7.91 19.81 23.96
C GLY A 41 8.37 20.93 23.00
N LEU A 42 7.48 21.86 22.67
CA LEU A 42 7.72 23.01 21.78
C LEU A 42 8.34 24.24 22.48
N THR A 43 9.08 24.02 23.56
CA THR A 43 9.79 25.08 24.31
C THR A 43 11.26 25.21 23.86
N GLY A 44 11.82 26.40 24.07
CA GLY A 44 13.20 26.72 23.69
C GLY A 44 13.40 26.68 22.17
N LYS A 45 14.46 26.00 21.71
CA LYS A 45 14.80 25.87 20.28
C LYS A 45 14.02 24.77 19.54
N THR A 46 13.13 24.05 20.22
CA THR A 46 12.37 22.95 19.62
C THR A 46 11.15 23.51 18.91
N ARG A 47 11.08 23.31 17.58
CA ARG A 47 9.99 23.82 16.75
C ARG A 47 9.03 22.73 16.30
N ALA A 48 9.44 21.46 16.39
CA ALA A 48 8.62 20.33 15.98
C ALA A 48 8.42 19.31 17.11
N VAL A 49 7.21 18.80 17.23
CA VAL A 49 6.90 17.62 18.05
C VAL A 49 6.20 16.58 17.19
N ILE A 50 6.61 15.33 17.31
CA ILE A 50 5.88 14.19 16.79
C ILE A 50 5.12 13.57 17.97
N LEU A 51 3.81 13.52 17.86
CA LEU A 51 2.90 12.87 18.78
C LEU A 51 2.54 11.49 18.23
N ALA A 52 3.08 10.47 18.88
CA ALA A 52 2.74 9.08 18.65
C ALA A 52 1.43 8.75 19.39
N ALA A 53 0.37 8.36 18.68
CA ALA A 53 -0.94 8.12 19.28
C ALA A 53 -1.65 6.94 18.62
N GLU A 54 -2.07 5.95 19.42
CA GLU A 54 -2.77 4.77 18.91
C GLU A 54 -4.02 5.10 18.07
N MET A 55 -4.46 4.16 17.23
CA MET A 55 -5.65 4.37 16.42
C MET A 55 -6.90 4.48 17.29
N GLN A 56 -7.81 5.38 16.92
CA GLN A 56 -9.07 5.55 17.67
C GLN A 56 -8.85 5.92 19.15
N SER A 57 -7.67 6.46 19.51
CA SER A 57 -7.34 6.92 20.87
C SER A 57 -7.92 8.29 21.23
N GLY A 58 -8.50 9.01 20.26
CA GLY A 58 -8.98 10.37 20.42
C GLY A 58 -7.97 11.47 20.03
N LYS A 59 -7.20 11.25 18.95
CA LYS A 59 -6.28 12.24 18.35
C LYS A 59 -6.90 13.63 18.11
N SER A 60 -8.16 13.69 17.69
CA SER A 60 -8.89 14.96 17.51
C SER A 60 -9.00 15.74 18.83
N GLY A 61 -9.25 15.06 19.94
CA GLY A 61 -9.31 15.68 21.27
C GLY A 61 -7.94 16.19 21.73
N VAL A 62 -6.86 15.47 21.41
CA VAL A 62 -5.50 15.97 21.64
C VAL A 62 -5.24 17.24 20.81
N SER A 63 -5.63 17.24 19.53
CA SER A 63 -5.48 18.41 18.64
C SER A 63 -6.25 19.62 19.16
N LEU A 64 -7.49 19.41 19.62
CA LEU A 64 -8.33 20.43 20.24
C LEU A 64 -7.65 21.03 21.49
N ALA A 65 -7.08 20.17 22.33
CA ALA A 65 -6.37 20.61 23.53
C ALA A 65 -5.07 21.35 23.22
N ILE A 66 -4.26 20.90 22.24
CA ILE A 66 -3.03 21.60 21.83
C ILE A 66 -3.37 22.99 21.28
N ALA A 67 -4.40 23.12 20.44
CA ALA A 67 -4.85 24.41 19.93
C ALA A 67 -5.32 25.35 21.06
N SER A 68 -6.00 24.80 22.06
CA SER A 68 -6.45 25.54 23.24
C SER A 68 -5.27 26.02 24.10
N LEU A 69 -4.24 25.17 24.30
CA LEU A 69 -3.01 25.54 25.02
C LEU A 69 -2.22 26.64 24.29
N GLN A 70 -2.16 26.57 22.95
CA GLN A 70 -1.58 27.64 22.14
C GLN A 70 -2.32 28.96 22.34
N ARG A 71 -3.66 28.94 22.39
CA ARG A 71 -4.46 30.15 22.67
C ARG A 71 -4.18 30.70 24.07
N LEU A 72 -4.11 29.83 25.07
CA LEU A 72 -3.81 30.19 26.45
C LEU A 72 -2.38 30.74 26.62
N SER A 73 -1.44 30.42 25.73
CA SER A 73 -0.08 30.98 25.82
C SER A 73 0.05 32.44 25.37
N LEU A 74 -1.01 33.02 24.79
CA LEU A 74 -1.01 34.41 24.37
C LEU A 74 -0.95 35.37 25.56
N SER A 75 -0.38 36.55 25.31
CA SER A 75 -0.42 37.66 26.26
C SER A 75 -1.86 38.13 26.47
N ASP A 76 -2.11 38.83 27.58
CA ASP A 76 -3.44 39.40 27.86
C ASP A 76 -3.86 40.43 26.80
N ALA A 77 -2.90 41.15 26.21
CA ALA A 77 -3.15 42.06 25.11
C ALA A 77 -3.52 41.33 23.81
N ASP A 78 -2.96 40.17 23.54
CA ASP A 78 -3.21 39.41 22.30
C ASP A 78 -4.49 38.59 22.37
N ILE A 79 -4.76 37.94 23.51
CA ILE A 79 -5.88 37.00 23.65
C ILE A 79 -7.25 37.68 23.50
N VAL A 80 -7.32 38.99 23.79
CA VAL A 80 -8.55 39.79 23.65
C VAL A 80 -8.73 40.38 22.25
N ARG A 81 -7.70 40.36 21.39
CA ARG A 81 -7.79 40.93 20.03
C ARG A 81 -8.52 39.97 19.10
N GLN A 82 -9.68 40.39 18.61
CA GLN A 82 -10.48 39.60 17.66
C GLN A 82 -9.74 39.34 16.34
N SER A 83 -8.96 40.31 15.85
CA SER A 83 -8.14 40.16 14.64
C SER A 83 -7.07 39.08 14.77
N LEU A 84 -6.70 38.72 16.00
CA LEU A 84 -5.75 37.66 16.32
C LEU A 84 -6.42 36.38 16.82
N LEU A 85 -7.74 36.23 16.65
CA LEU A 85 -8.45 35.04 17.12
C LEU A 85 -7.89 33.75 16.48
N LYS A 86 -7.64 33.77 15.16
CA LYS A 86 -7.08 32.64 14.44
C LYS A 86 -5.56 32.62 14.62
N ASP A 87 -5.06 31.62 15.33
CA ASP A 87 -3.63 31.47 15.66
C ASP A 87 -3.08 30.06 15.40
N SER A 88 -3.95 29.10 15.09
CA SER A 88 -3.59 27.70 14.87
C SER A 88 -4.27 27.16 13.62
N ILE A 89 -3.58 26.30 12.87
CA ILE A 89 -4.15 25.59 11.71
C ILE A 89 -3.96 24.07 11.88
N TYR A 90 -5.02 23.32 11.65
CA TYR A 90 -5.02 21.86 11.58
C TYR A 90 -5.08 21.44 10.12
N VAL A 91 -4.15 20.60 9.70
CA VAL A 91 -3.91 20.24 8.30
C VAL A 91 -3.99 18.73 8.15
N MET A 92 -4.93 18.28 7.33
CA MET A 92 -5.05 16.88 6.95
C MET A 92 -4.16 16.56 5.74
N THR A 93 -3.55 15.37 5.74
CA THR A 93 -2.72 14.92 4.60
C THR A 93 -3.52 14.55 3.36
N MET A 94 -4.77 14.12 3.54
CA MET A 94 -5.67 13.70 2.47
C MET A 94 -6.66 14.81 2.07
N ALA A 95 -6.91 14.96 0.78
CA ALA A 95 -7.92 15.87 0.22
C ALA A 95 -9.33 15.23 0.21
N ASP A 96 -9.67 14.51 1.27
CA ASP A 96 -10.97 13.85 1.39
C ASP A 96 -11.99 14.81 2.03
N VAL A 97 -13.07 15.08 1.30
CA VAL A 97 -14.11 16.02 1.71
C VAL A 97 -14.85 15.53 2.97
N SER A 98 -15.08 14.22 3.12
CA SER A 98 -15.81 13.69 4.28
C SER A 98 -14.97 13.75 5.55
N LEU A 99 -13.68 13.37 5.45
CA LEU A 99 -12.74 13.47 6.57
C LEU A 99 -12.50 14.92 6.98
N LEU A 100 -12.43 15.85 6.02
CA LEU A 100 -12.31 17.28 6.30
C LEU A 100 -13.56 17.82 7.00
N ALA A 101 -14.76 17.39 6.60
CA ALA A 101 -16.00 17.77 7.25
C ALA A 101 -16.08 17.23 8.69
N GLN A 102 -15.65 15.99 8.90
CA GLN A 102 -15.56 15.39 10.23
C GLN A 102 -14.58 16.14 11.13
N ALA A 103 -13.36 16.42 10.65
CA ALA A 103 -12.37 17.19 11.41
C ALA A 103 -12.88 18.60 11.76
N LYS A 104 -13.61 19.26 10.85
CA LYS A 104 -14.26 20.55 11.12
C LYS A 104 -15.31 20.46 12.22
N ALA A 105 -16.09 19.38 12.26
CA ALA A 105 -17.09 19.15 13.30
C ALA A 105 -16.42 18.88 14.66
N ASP A 106 -15.45 17.95 14.69
CA ASP A 106 -14.73 17.54 15.91
C ASP A 106 -13.97 18.72 16.55
N LEU A 107 -13.37 19.57 15.72
CA LEU A 107 -12.51 20.67 16.17
C LEU A 107 -13.24 22.02 16.28
N LYS A 108 -14.55 22.06 15.96
CA LYS A 108 -15.39 23.26 16.07
C LYS A 108 -15.29 23.99 17.43
N PRO A 109 -15.15 23.28 18.58
CA PRO A 109 -15.02 23.96 19.87
C PRO A 109 -13.79 24.89 19.98
N ALA A 110 -12.70 24.64 19.24
CA ALA A 110 -11.53 25.52 19.23
C ALA A 110 -11.73 26.65 18.22
N ALA A 111 -12.32 27.76 18.68
CA ALA A 111 -12.62 28.92 17.84
C ALA A 111 -11.36 29.56 17.22
N ASN A 112 -10.18 29.34 17.78
CA ASN A 112 -8.90 29.84 17.27
C ASN A 112 -8.29 28.98 16.15
N LEU A 113 -8.85 27.79 15.90
CA LEU A 113 -8.34 26.84 14.92
C LEU A 113 -8.98 27.06 13.55
N VAL A 114 -8.20 26.81 12.50
CA VAL A 114 -8.65 26.69 11.10
C VAL A 114 -8.36 25.27 10.63
N VAL A 115 -9.32 24.61 10.00
CA VAL A 115 -9.17 23.22 9.50
C VAL A 115 -9.02 23.25 7.99
N SER A 116 -7.91 22.69 7.50
CA SER A 116 -7.50 22.67 6.09
C SER A 116 -6.90 21.29 5.71
N ASN A 117 -6.40 21.19 4.48
CA ASN A 117 -5.65 20.05 3.97
C ASN A 117 -4.39 20.51 3.25
N LEU A 118 -3.44 19.61 3.01
CA LEU A 118 -2.16 19.94 2.35
C LEU A 118 -2.30 20.53 0.94
N THR A 119 -3.46 20.40 0.28
CA THR A 119 -3.70 20.98 -1.05
C THR A 119 -4.14 22.44 -0.98
N HIS A 120 -4.73 22.88 0.14
CA HIS A 120 -5.34 24.20 0.28
C HIS A 120 -4.76 25.05 1.42
N PHE A 121 -3.83 24.51 2.21
CA PHE A 121 -3.35 25.18 3.42
C PHE A 121 -2.77 26.58 3.15
N GLU A 122 -1.99 26.78 2.08
CA GLU A 122 -1.43 28.11 1.73
C GLU A 122 -2.53 29.14 1.50
N ARG A 123 -3.54 28.79 0.70
CA ARG A 123 -4.70 29.63 0.42
C ARG A 123 -5.54 29.90 1.69
N ASP A 124 -5.70 28.89 2.53
CA ASP A 124 -6.45 29.03 3.78
C ASP A 124 -5.68 29.88 4.81
N ILE A 125 -4.34 29.87 4.76
CA ILE A 125 -3.47 30.80 5.50
C ILE A 125 -3.73 32.22 5.00
N GLU A 126 -3.54 32.51 3.72
CA GLU A 126 -3.77 33.85 3.14
C GLU A 126 -5.14 34.42 3.49
N ARG A 127 -6.18 33.57 3.43
CA ARG A 127 -7.56 33.97 3.71
C ARG A 127 -7.86 34.18 5.19
N SER A 128 -7.35 33.31 6.07
CA SER A 128 -7.81 33.24 7.47
C SER A 128 -6.83 33.86 8.47
N PHE A 129 -5.61 34.15 8.02
CA PHE A 129 -4.48 34.63 8.82
C PHE A 129 -3.95 35.97 8.28
N SER A 130 -4.85 36.84 7.80
CA SER A 130 -4.49 38.13 7.18
C SER A 130 -3.84 39.14 8.13
N ASN A 131 -4.03 38.98 9.45
CA ASN A 131 -3.51 39.91 10.46
C ASN A 131 -2.30 39.36 11.25
N GLN A 132 -2.04 38.06 11.14
CA GLN A 132 -0.89 37.39 11.75
C GLN A 132 -0.71 36.03 11.08
N GLU A 133 0.52 35.57 10.94
CA GLU A 133 0.78 34.20 10.54
C GLU A 133 0.35 33.20 11.64
N PRO A 134 0.01 31.95 11.29
CA PRO A 134 -0.28 30.91 12.29
C PRO A 134 0.92 30.71 13.23
N LYS A 135 0.65 30.62 14.54
CA LYS A 135 1.67 30.32 15.56
C LYS A 135 1.90 28.81 15.71
N LEU A 136 0.91 28.01 15.35
CA LEU A 136 0.92 26.56 15.45
C LEU A 136 0.29 25.90 14.21
N ILE A 137 0.97 24.90 13.67
CA ILE A 137 0.45 23.97 12.68
C ILE A 137 0.33 22.58 13.31
N ILE A 138 -0.84 21.95 13.21
CA ILE A 138 -1.08 20.56 13.61
C ILE A 138 -1.30 19.76 12.33
N VAL A 139 -0.53 18.70 12.13
CA VAL A 139 -0.62 17.82 10.96
C VAL A 139 -1.09 16.44 11.42
N ASP A 140 -2.27 16.01 10.99
CA ASP A 140 -2.80 14.68 11.33
C ASP A 140 -2.57 13.67 10.20
N GLU A 141 -2.52 12.39 10.58
CA GLU A 141 -2.27 11.25 9.69
C GLU A 141 -0.97 11.44 8.85
N CYS A 142 0.10 11.85 9.54
CA CYS A 142 1.33 12.32 8.90
C CYS A 142 2.19 11.23 8.22
N HIS A 143 1.85 9.96 8.42
CA HIS A 143 2.48 8.83 7.73
C HIS A 143 2.13 8.74 6.24
N TYR A 144 1.11 9.45 5.75
CA TYR A 144 0.75 9.40 4.33
C TYR A 144 1.62 10.23 3.40
N GLY A 145 2.46 11.13 3.92
CA GLY A 145 3.31 11.97 3.08
C GLY A 145 4.80 11.63 3.08
N SER A 146 5.22 10.53 3.71
CA SER A 146 6.60 9.99 3.63
C SER A 146 6.87 9.11 2.40
N SER A 147 5.87 8.90 1.54
CA SER A 147 6.04 8.15 0.28
C SER A 147 6.52 9.05 -0.85
N ASP A 148 7.22 8.51 -1.86
CA ASP A 148 7.78 9.21 -3.06
C ASP A 148 6.79 10.12 -3.84
N LYS A 149 5.52 10.18 -3.43
CA LYS A 149 4.51 11.17 -3.82
C LYS A 149 4.52 12.44 -2.94
N ALA A 150 5.56 12.65 -2.14
CA ALA A 150 5.72 13.67 -1.08
C ALA A 150 5.76 15.15 -1.54
N ILE A 151 5.40 15.44 -2.79
CA ILE A 151 5.23 16.81 -3.35
C ILE A 151 4.31 17.68 -2.45
N ARG A 152 3.56 17.09 -1.51
CA ARG A 152 2.67 17.79 -0.58
C ARG A 152 3.32 18.32 0.70
N TYR A 153 4.39 17.69 1.22
CA TYR A 153 5.05 18.18 2.44
C TYR A 153 6.11 19.21 2.18
N GLU A 154 6.74 19.18 1.00
CA GLU A 154 7.76 20.13 0.61
C GLU A 154 7.27 21.58 0.80
N LYS A 155 6.07 21.90 0.31
CA LYS A 155 5.46 23.22 0.50
C LYS A 155 5.27 23.60 1.96
N LEU A 156 4.83 22.66 2.80
CA LEU A 156 4.65 22.89 4.23
C LEU A 156 6.00 23.16 4.91
N PHE A 157 7.03 22.38 4.56
CA PHE A 157 8.38 22.55 5.09
C PHE A 157 9.02 23.85 4.61
N GLU A 158 8.89 24.17 3.33
CA GLU A 158 9.34 25.45 2.79
C GLU A 158 8.65 26.63 3.46
N TYR A 159 7.34 26.53 3.72
CA TYR A 159 6.61 27.56 4.46
C TYR A 159 7.19 27.78 5.86
N ILE A 160 7.41 26.73 6.64
CA ILE A 160 7.96 26.89 8.02
C ILE A 160 9.46 27.20 8.07
N GLU A 161 10.21 26.96 7.00
CA GLU A 161 11.65 27.22 6.91
C GLU A 161 11.98 28.60 6.35
N LYS A 162 11.21 29.06 5.37
CA LYS A 162 11.51 30.28 4.61
C LYS A 162 10.53 31.41 4.87
N ILE A 163 9.28 31.11 5.24
CA ILE A 163 8.22 32.11 5.38
C ILE A 163 7.94 32.37 6.86
N ASN A 164 7.45 31.37 7.59
CA ASN A 164 7.07 31.49 9.00
C ASN A 164 8.06 30.72 9.90
N THR A 165 9.22 31.34 10.13
CA THR A 165 10.35 30.75 10.86
C THR A 165 10.14 30.63 12.37
N ASP A 166 9.08 31.23 12.91
CA ASP A 166 8.71 31.12 14.32
C ASP A 166 7.58 30.11 14.55
N CYS A 167 6.96 29.60 13.49
CA CYS A 167 5.89 28.61 13.58
C CYS A 167 6.35 27.35 14.30
N LYS A 168 5.50 26.88 15.21
CA LYS A 168 5.59 25.56 15.83
C LYS A 168 4.78 24.54 15.03
N ILE A 169 5.24 23.29 14.99
CA ILE A 169 4.55 22.23 14.28
C ILE A 169 4.39 20.97 15.14
N VAL A 170 3.20 20.37 15.11
CA VAL A 170 2.91 19.08 15.75
C VAL A 170 2.46 18.10 14.70
N PHE A 171 3.17 17.00 14.56
CA PHE A 171 2.78 15.86 13.72
C PHE A 171 2.09 14.81 14.57
N ILE A 172 0.90 14.37 14.20
CA ILE A 172 0.17 13.33 14.92
C ILE A 172 0.04 12.09 14.03
N SER A 173 0.44 10.93 14.54
CA SER A 173 0.28 9.66 13.82
C SER A 173 0.22 8.44 14.74
N ALA A 174 -0.51 7.43 14.28
CA ALA A 174 -0.51 6.09 14.86
C ALA A 174 0.72 5.27 14.49
N THR A 175 1.38 5.59 13.38
CA THR A 175 2.65 5.01 12.96
C THR A 175 3.68 6.13 12.83
N PRO A 176 4.09 6.75 13.96
CA PRO A 176 4.90 7.96 13.99
C PRO A 176 6.28 7.78 13.34
N LEU A 177 6.71 6.53 13.13
CA LEU A 177 8.01 6.25 12.55
C LEU A 177 8.14 6.74 11.10
N SER A 178 7.06 6.82 10.32
CA SER A 178 7.12 7.51 9.02
C SER A 178 7.51 8.97 9.12
N ALA A 179 6.95 9.68 10.10
CA ALA A 179 7.28 11.09 10.33
C ALA A 179 8.74 11.27 10.79
N LEU A 180 9.27 10.27 11.52
CA LEU A 180 10.65 10.22 11.98
C LEU A 180 11.65 9.76 10.89
N LEU A 181 11.26 8.84 10.00
CA LEU A 181 12.14 8.18 9.03
C LEU A 181 11.86 8.53 7.57
N ALA A 182 11.01 9.52 7.28
CA ALA A 182 10.92 10.11 5.94
C ALA A 182 12.34 10.33 5.42
N THR A 183 12.61 9.81 4.22
CA THR A 183 13.93 9.45 3.68
C THR A 183 15.00 10.53 3.89
N GLN A 184 16.28 10.12 3.98
CA GLN A 184 17.41 11.06 4.08
C GLN A 184 17.31 12.11 2.96
N GLY A 185 17.10 13.37 3.35
CA GLY A 185 16.88 14.52 2.47
C GLY A 185 15.50 15.18 2.60
N GLU A 186 14.48 14.45 3.10
CA GLU A 186 13.08 14.89 3.10
C GLU A 186 12.38 14.84 4.48
N SER A 187 13.02 14.33 5.54
CA SER A 187 12.49 14.43 6.92
C SER A 187 12.74 15.79 7.56
N ILE A 188 11.87 16.21 8.48
CA ILE A 188 12.08 17.38 9.36
C ILE A 188 13.44 17.35 10.08
N ILE A 189 13.92 16.14 10.41
CA ILE A 189 15.23 15.90 11.02
C ILE A 189 16.35 16.23 10.03
N SER A 190 16.24 15.78 8.77
CA SER A 190 17.22 16.07 7.73
C SER A 190 17.30 17.55 7.36
N ARG A 191 16.21 18.30 7.57
CA ARG A 191 16.17 19.76 7.37
C ARG A 191 16.61 20.58 8.59
N GLY A 192 17.13 19.93 9.63
CA GLY A 192 17.70 20.60 10.80
C GLY A 192 16.66 21.16 11.78
N ILE A 193 15.38 20.82 11.63
CA ILE A 193 14.33 21.24 12.57
C ILE A 193 14.45 20.39 13.83
N LYS A 194 14.81 21.03 14.95
CA LYS A 194 14.89 20.35 16.25
C LYS A 194 13.51 19.80 16.62
N THR A 195 13.45 18.47 16.72
CA THR A 195 12.23 17.69 16.87
C THR A 195 12.28 16.87 18.16
N LYS A 196 11.15 16.78 18.87
CA LYS A 196 10.96 15.84 19.98
C LYS A 196 9.82 14.87 19.70
N LEU A 197 9.81 13.72 20.37
CA LEU A 197 8.72 12.75 20.33
C LEU A 197 7.95 12.77 21.66
N VAL A 198 6.62 12.70 21.58
CA VAL A 198 5.71 12.52 22.72
C VAL A 198 4.82 11.32 22.44
N PHE A 199 4.59 10.48 23.45
CA PHE A 199 3.63 9.40 23.36
C PHE A 199 2.31 9.76 24.04
N HIS A 200 1.20 9.55 23.33
CA HIS A 200 -0.15 9.64 23.87
C HIS A 200 -0.52 8.31 24.51
N ARG A 201 -0.34 8.22 25.83
CA ARG A 201 -0.89 7.12 26.61
C ARG A 201 -2.41 7.19 26.64
N THR A 202 -3.06 6.10 26.25
CA THR A 202 -4.51 5.97 26.34
C THR A 202 -4.95 5.72 27.79
N SER A 203 -6.22 5.96 28.11
CA SER A 203 -6.77 5.57 29.42
C SER A 203 -6.94 4.05 29.50
N ASP A 204 -7.19 3.55 30.72
CA ASP A 204 -7.41 2.13 30.98
C ASP A 204 -8.68 1.58 30.33
N ASP A 205 -9.63 2.45 29.95
CA ASP A 205 -10.86 2.06 29.25
C ASP A 205 -10.65 1.81 27.75
N TYR A 206 -9.52 2.26 27.19
CA TYR A 206 -9.23 2.06 25.77
C TYR A 206 -8.91 0.59 25.49
N TYR A 207 -9.58 0.03 24.48
CA TYR A 207 -9.33 -1.32 24.00
C TYR A 207 -8.57 -1.27 22.68
N GLY A 208 -7.29 -1.62 22.73
CA GLY A 208 -6.37 -1.55 21.59
C GLY A 208 -5.63 -2.85 21.33
N ILE A 209 -4.72 -2.80 20.36
CA ILE A 209 -3.96 -3.96 19.86
C ILE A 209 -3.27 -4.76 20.97
N ARG A 210 -2.67 -4.09 21.97
CA ARG A 210 -1.99 -4.79 23.08
C ARG A 210 -2.95 -5.65 23.91
N LYS A 211 -4.16 -5.15 24.19
CA LYS A 211 -5.20 -5.92 24.87
C LYS A 211 -5.74 -7.05 24.00
N MET A 212 -5.89 -6.82 22.69
CA MET A 212 -6.31 -7.87 21.76
C MET A 212 -5.30 -9.02 21.66
N LEU A 213 -4.00 -8.69 21.67
CA LEU A 213 -2.92 -9.68 21.73
C LEU A 213 -2.95 -10.46 23.04
N ALA A 214 -3.13 -9.78 24.18
CA ALA A 214 -3.19 -10.40 25.50
C ALA A 214 -4.38 -11.34 25.68
N ASN A 215 -5.50 -11.06 25.01
CA ASN A 215 -6.72 -11.88 25.04
C ASN A 215 -6.78 -12.91 23.91
N GLU A 216 -5.66 -13.18 23.21
CA GLU A 216 -5.54 -14.19 22.15
C GLU A 216 -6.49 -14.00 20.94
N GLN A 217 -6.98 -12.78 20.72
CA GLN A 217 -7.92 -12.47 19.63
C GLN A 217 -7.25 -12.32 18.26
N VAL A 218 -5.92 -12.35 18.18
CA VAL A 218 -5.17 -12.08 16.95
C VAL A 218 -4.65 -13.38 16.34
N HIS A 219 -5.28 -13.80 15.24
CA HIS A 219 -4.97 -15.01 14.49
C HIS A 219 -4.06 -14.71 13.30
N SER A 220 -3.02 -15.52 13.13
CA SER A 220 -1.99 -15.28 12.12
C SER A 220 -2.39 -15.76 10.73
N LEU A 221 -2.30 -14.87 9.75
CA LEU A 221 -2.41 -15.20 8.32
C LEU A 221 -1.02 -15.31 7.69
N ASN A 222 -0.59 -16.54 7.40
CA ASN A 222 0.74 -16.83 6.84
C ASN A 222 0.67 -17.50 5.47
N GLY A 223 1.65 -17.20 4.61
CA GLY A 223 1.79 -17.83 3.30
C GLY A 223 0.51 -17.79 2.46
N LYS A 224 0.01 -18.98 2.07
CA LYS A 224 -1.20 -19.13 1.24
C LYS A 224 -2.49 -18.75 1.98
N ALA A 225 -2.53 -18.88 3.31
CA ALA A 225 -3.71 -18.56 4.12
C ALA A 225 -4.06 -17.07 4.11
N ARG A 226 -3.15 -16.19 3.66
CA ARG A 226 -3.41 -14.75 3.53
C ARG A 226 -4.44 -14.41 2.47
N ASN A 227 -4.49 -15.19 1.40
CA ASN A 227 -5.47 -14.98 0.35
C ASN A 227 -6.78 -15.64 0.78
N PHE A 228 -7.81 -14.84 1.04
CA PHE A 228 -9.14 -15.32 1.40
C PHE A 228 -9.72 -16.34 0.40
N LEU A 229 -9.31 -16.29 -0.87
CA LEU A 229 -9.77 -17.23 -1.90
C LEU A 229 -9.12 -18.62 -1.76
N ASN A 230 -7.97 -18.71 -1.09
CA ASN A 230 -7.34 -20.00 -0.82
C ASN A 230 -8.05 -20.72 0.33
N SER A 231 -8.23 -22.03 0.18
CA SER A 231 -8.67 -22.85 1.31
C SER A 231 -7.58 -22.92 2.37
N SER A 232 -7.94 -22.61 3.61
CA SER A 232 -7.04 -22.70 4.77
C SER A 232 -7.84 -23.04 6.03
N SER A 233 -7.15 -23.44 7.11
CA SER A 233 -7.77 -23.58 8.44
C SER A 233 -8.34 -22.25 8.91
N GLU A 234 -7.57 -21.17 8.79
CA GLU A 234 -7.95 -19.83 9.24
C GLU A 234 -9.22 -19.33 8.54
N ARG A 235 -9.37 -19.58 7.24
CA ARG A 235 -10.61 -19.23 6.52
C ARG A 235 -11.80 -20.03 7.02
N ARG A 236 -11.61 -21.33 7.27
CA ARG A 236 -12.67 -22.19 7.82
C ARG A 236 -13.06 -21.71 9.22
N ASP A 237 -12.08 -21.38 10.05
CA ASP A 237 -12.30 -20.86 11.40
C ASP A 237 -13.04 -19.52 11.35
N PHE A 238 -12.59 -18.57 10.52
CA PHE A 238 -13.27 -17.27 10.34
C PHE A 238 -14.73 -17.43 9.92
N ILE A 239 -15.01 -18.27 8.93
CA ILE A 239 -16.38 -18.53 8.47
C ILE A 239 -17.19 -19.26 9.54
N ALA A 240 -16.60 -20.24 10.23
CA ALA A 240 -17.25 -20.97 11.30
C ALA A 240 -17.64 -20.02 12.44
N THR A 241 -16.74 -19.14 12.88
CA THR A 241 -17.00 -18.09 13.86
C THR A 241 -18.19 -17.22 13.45
N LEU A 242 -18.29 -16.84 12.17
CA LEU A 242 -19.43 -16.05 11.69
C LEU A 242 -20.75 -16.83 11.65
N VAL A 243 -20.71 -18.10 11.25
CA VAL A 243 -21.92 -18.93 11.12
C VAL A 243 -22.44 -19.37 12.49
N SER A 244 -21.54 -19.66 13.44
CA SER A 244 -21.89 -20.11 14.79
C SER A 244 -22.23 -18.97 15.75
N HIS A 245 -21.98 -17.71 15.38
CA HIS A 245 -22.27 -16.58 16.25
C HIS A 245 -23.78 -16.39 16.40
N GLU A 246 -24.33 -16.60 17.59
CA GLU A 246 -25.79 -16.59 17.80
C GLU A 246 -26.39 -15.18 17.72
N GLN A 247 -25.69 -14.18 18.25
CA GLN A 247 -26.17 -12.80 18.30
C GLN A 247 -26.01 -12.09 16.94
N PRO A 248 -26.82 -11.04 16.67
CA PRO A 248 -26.61 -10.21 15.49
C PRO A 248 -25.26 -9.49 15.55
N GLY A 249 -24.72 -9.17 14.39
CA GLY A 249 -23.42 -8.53 14.31
C GLY A 249 -22.85 -8.50 12.90
N TRP A 250 -21.56 -8.22 12.79
CA TRP A 250 -20.96 -8.10 11.47
C TRP A 250 -19.50 -8.48 11.41
N ALA A 251 -19.02 -8.75 10.20
CA ALA A 251 -17.61 -8.95 9.90
C ALA A 251 -17.10 -8.00 8.83
N LEU A 252 -15.79 -7.76 8.89
CA LEU A 252 -15.07 -6.96 7.91
C LEU A 252 -13.99 -7.79 7.23
N VAL A 253 -14.13 -7.98 5.91
CA VAL A 253 -13.20 -8.73 5.08
C VAL A 253 -12.49 -7.78 4.12
N ARG A 254 -11.17 -7.72 4.19
CA ARG A 254 -10.33 -6.96 3.26
C ARG A 254 -9.59 -7.91 2.32
N VAL A 255 -9.78 -7.72 1.02
CA VAL A 255 -9.19 -8.53 -0.05
C VAL A 255 -8.41 -7.69 -1.07
N PRO A 256 -7.52 -8.31 -1.86
CA PRO A 256 -6.82 -7.63 -2.96
C PRO A 256 -7.76 -7.12 -4.06
N SER A 257 -7.27 -6.21 -4.89
CA SER A 257 -7.99 -5.73 -6.08
C SER A 257 -8.36 -6.89 -7.01
N GLY A 258 -9.58 -6.85 -7.57
CA GLY A 258 -10.14 -7.93 -8.39
C GLY A 258 -10.64 -9.16 -7.64
N ALA A 259 -10.51 -9.23 -6.30
CA ALA A 259 -10.90 -10.41 -5.53
C ALA A 259 -12.27 -10.30 -4.81
N ALA A 260 -12.92 -9.12 -4.81
CA ALA A 260 -14.12 -8.86 -4.00
C ALA A 260 -15.31 -9.78 -4.35
N MET A 261 -15.68 -9.88 -5.62
CA MET A 261 -16.78 -10.78 -6.04
C MET A 261 -16.46 -12.23 -5.71
N ASN A 262 -15.23 -12.67 -5.96
CA ASN A 262 -14.81 -14.03 -5.63
C ASN A 262 -14.91 -14.31 -4.12
N ALA A 263 -14.57 -13.34 -3.27
CA ALA A 263 -14.72 -13.47 -1.82
C ALA A 263 -16.19 -13.54 -1.40
N LYS A 264 -17.07 -12.74 -2.03
CA LYS A 264 -18.53 -12.81 -1.84
C LYS A 264 -19.05 -14.21 -2.19
N GLU A 265 -18.68 -14.75 -3.35
CA GLU A 265 -19.08 -16.09 -3.78
C GLU A 265 -18.56 -17.19 -2.84
N VAL A 266 -17.34 -17.05 -2.30
CA VAL A 266 -16.82 -17.98 -1.30
C VAL A 266 -17.69 -17.98 -0.04
N LEU A 267 -18.06 -16.81 0.48
CA LEU A 267 -18.93 -16.71 1.67
C LEU A 267 -20.33 -17.30 1.41
N VAL A 268 -20.93 -17.03 0.25
CA VAL A 268 -22.23 -17.59 -0.13
C VAL A 268 -22.19 -19.12 -0.17
N ARG A 269 -21.14 -19.70 -0.78
CA ARG A 269 -20.96 -21.17 -0.84
C ARG A 269 -20.83 -21.84 0.52
N HIS A 270 -20.45 -21.09 1.56
CA HIS A 270 -20.34 -21.59 2.93
C HIS A 270 -21.57 -21.22 3.79
N GLY A 271 -22.69 -20.86 3.15
CA GLY A 271 -23.99 -20.74 3.81
C GLY A 271 -24.38 -19.34 4.27
N LEU A 272 -23.57 -18.31 3.97
CA LEU A 272 -23.99 -16.92 4.21
C LEU A 272 -25.00 -16.46 3.15
N LYS A 273 -26.06 -15.76 3.58
CA LYS A 273 -27.08 -15.23 2.67
C LYS A 273 -26.48 -14.13 1.80
N ARG A 274 -26.72 -14.18 0.48
CA ARG A 274 -26.17 -13.21 -0.49
C ARG A 274 -26.53 -11.76 -0.15
N HIS A 275 -27.75 -11.50 0.33
CA HIS A 275 -28.21 -10.16 0.69
C HIS A 275 -27.54 -9.59 1.94
N ASN A 276 -26.81 -10.41 2.71
CA ASN A 276 -26.07 -9.98 3.90
C ASN A 276 -24.59 -9.73 3.62
N ILE A 277 -24.15 -9.82 2.37
CA ILE A 277 -22.76 -9.63 1.98
C ILE A 277 -22.66 -8.43 1.04
N HIS A 278 -22.04 -7.37 1.52
CA HIS A 278 -21.97 -6.07 0.85
C HIS A 278 -20.53 -5.74 0.47
N ILE A 279 -20.31 -5.24 -0.74
CA ILE A 279 -18.99 -4.81 -1.19
C ILE A 279 -18.96 -3.28 -1.11
N ILE A 280 -18.14 -2.74 -0.21
CA ILE A 280 -18.03 -1.29 -0.01
C ILE A 280 -17.04 -0.71 -1.02
N GLY A 281 -17.51 0.19 -1.88
CA GLY A 281 -16.68 0.87 -2.87
C GLY A 281 -17.46 1.78 -3.81
N GLN A 282 -16.76 2.69 -4.50
CA GLN A 282 -17.38 3.56 -5.51
C GLN A 282 -17.19 3.03 -6.94
N SER A 283 -16.05 2.38 -7.21
CA SER A 283 -15.73 1.73 -8.48
C SER A 283 -14.59 0.76 -8.21
N LEU A 284 -14.82 -0.53 -8.43
CA LEU A 284 -13.86 -1.59 -8.15
C LEU A 284 -13.69 -2.51 -9.37
N ILE A 285 -12.45 -2.90 -9.64
CA ILE A 285 -12.13 -3.80 -10.76
C ILE A 285 -12.84 -5.15 -10.53
N GLY A 286 -13.62 -5.57 -11.53
CA GLY A 286 -14.32 -6.86 -11.50
C GLY A 286 -15.55 -6.91 -10.58
N VAL A 287 -16.09 -5.75 -10.17
CA VAL A 287 -17.34 -5.67 -9.40
C VAL A 287 -18.36 -4.83 -10.18
N PRO A 288 -19.54 -5.38 -10.50
CA PRO A 288 -20.63 -4.63 -11.12
C PRO A 288 -21.07 -3.43 -10.25
N PRO A 289 -21.49 -2.29 -10.83
CA PRO A 289 -21.93 -1.13 -10.07
C PRO A 289 -23.10 -1.40 -9.10
N ASP A 290 -24.00 -2.31 -9.46
CA ASP A 290 -25.15 -2.75 -8.65
C ASP A 290 -24.79 -3.65 -7.47
N GLU A 291 -23.56 -4.17 -7.43
CA GLU A 291 -23.01 -4.96 -6.32
C GLU A 291 -22.25 -4.09 -5.30
N LEU A 292 -22.08 -2.80 -5.59
CA LEU A 292 -21.37 -1.83 -4.75
C LEU A 292 -22.34 -1.04 -3.88
N VAL A 293 -21.95 -0.85 -2.62
CA VAL A 293 -22.61 0.08 -1.70
C VAL A 293 -21.59 1.09 -1.18
N ASP A 294 -22.06 2.28 -0.80
CA ASP A 294 -21.23 3.20 -0.04
C ASP A 294 -21.25 2.87 1.48
N ILE A 295 -20.48 3.64 2.26
CA ILE A 295 -20.35 3.39 3.69
C ILE A 295 -21.63 3.72 4.47
N GLU A 296 -22.39 4.73 4.05
CA GLU A 296 -23.61 5.14 4.75
C GLU A 296 -24.74 4.16 4.43
N GLU A 297 -24.81 3.68 3.19
CA GLU A 297 -25.69 2.59 2.79
C GLU A 297 -25.34 1.30 3.56
N PHE A 298 -24.06 0.98 3.72
CA PHE A 298 -23.67 -0.19 4.52
C PHE A 298 -24.08 -0.06 6.00
N LYS A 299 -23.98 1.13 6.61
CA LYS A 299 -24.46 1.37 7.98
C LYS A 299 -25.97 1.14 8.09
N LEU A 300 -26.74 1.60 7.10
CA LEU A 300 -28.18 1.34 7.06
C LEU A 300 -28.48 -0.16 6.94
N LYS A 301 -27.77 -0.89 6.06
CA LYS A 301 -27.91 -2.34 5.92
C LYS A 301 -27.53 -3.09 7.20
N TYR A 302 -26.52 -2.61 7.91
CA TYR A 302 -26.17 -3.11 9.23
C TYR A 302 -27.32 -2.90 10.23
N GLU A 303 -27.89 -1.69 10.31
CA GLU A 303 -29.01 -1.41 11.22
C GLU A 303 -30.24 -2.27 10.92
N GLU A 304 -30.58 -2.44 9.64
CA GLU A 304 -31.62 -3.37 9.19
C GLU A 304 -31.32 -4.79 9.67
N ALA A 305 -30.12 -5.30 9.42
CA ALA A 305 -29.74 -6.66 9.81
C ALA A 305 -29.80 -6.89 11.33
N ILE A 306 -29.38 -5.92 12.14
CA ILE A 306 -29.50 -6.00 13.61
C ILE A 306 -30.97 -6.16 14.04
N GLN A 307 -31.92 -5.47 13.39
CA GLN A 307 -33.35 -5.57 13.72
C GLN A 307 -33.97 -6.94 13.39
N PHE A 308 -33.35 -7.70 12.48
CA PHE A 308 -33.79 -9.04 12.08
C PHE A 308 -32.94 -10.16 12.69
N ASP A 309 -32.14 -9.85 13.72
CA ASP A 309 -31.21 -10.79 14.37
C ASP A 309 -30.23 -11.45 13.38
N GLU A 310 -29.82 -10.70 12.34
CA GLU A 310 -28.96 -11.19 11.28
C GLU A 310 -27.50 -10.75 11.41
N ARG A 311 -26.65 -11.42 10.65
CA ARG A 311 -25.22 -11.16 10.55
C ARG A 311 -24.89 -10.67 9.16
N VAL A 312 -24.14 -9.58 9.07
CA VAL A 312 -23.70 -8.99 7.78
C VAL A 312 -22.20 -9.00 7.60
N VAL A 313 -21.74 -9.03 6.36
CA VAL A 313 -20.32 -8.97 6.01
C VAL A 313 -20.07 -7.79 5.08
N ALA A 314 -19.15 -6.92 5.50
CA ALA A 314 -18.54 -5.91 4.62
C ALA A 314 -17.30 -6.50 3.95
N ILE A 315 -17.28 -6.48 2.62
CA ILE A 315 -16.07 -6.75 1.83
C ILE A 315 -15.51 -5.42 1.35
N THR A 316 -14.21 -5.26 1.53
CA THR A 316 -13.46 -4.08 1.13
C THR A 316 -12.28 -4.51 0.28
N VAL A 317 -11.99 -3.73 -0.76
CA VAL A 317 -10.75 -3.86 -1.52
C VAL A 317 -9.73 -2.89 -0.93
N ALA A 318 -8.43 -3.18 -1.12
CA ALA A 318 -7.36 -2.23 -0.84
C ALA A 318 -7.80 -0.79 -1.23
N GLY A 319 -7.89 0.09 -0.23
CA GLY A 319 -8.35 1.47 -0.45
C GLY A 319 -9.68 1.87 0.17
N VAL A 320 -10.40 1.00 0.91
CA VAL A 320 -11.37 1.52 1.88
C VAL A 320 -10.60 2.36 2.90
N ARG A 321 -10.76 3.67 2.74
CA ARG A 321 -9.78 4.70 3.12
C ARG A 321 -9.47 4.65 4.61
N ALA A 322 -8.23 4.97 4.97
CA ALA A 322 -7.94 5.35 6.34
C ALA A 322 -8.90 6.46 6.78
N GLY A 323 -9.39 6.37 8.02
CA GLY A 323 -10.31 7.37 8.59
C GLY A 323 -11.79 7.00 8.65
N ILE A 324 -12.28 5.91 8.01
CA ILE A 324 -13.68 5.48 8.23
C ILE A 324 -13.87 5.00 9.67
N ASN A 325 -14.76 5.66 10.39
CA ASN A 325 -15.22 5.31 11.72
C ASN A 325 -16.57 4.57 11.63
N PHE A 326 -16.60 3.30 12.07
CA PHE A 326 -17.82 2.49 12.13
C PHE A 326 -18.71 2.83 13.35
N GLY A 327 -18.29 3.77 14.20
CA GLY A 327 -19.07 4.19 15.37
C GLY A 327 -19.05 3.16 16.51
N PRO A 328 -19.56 3.54 17.69
CA PRO A 328 -19.51 2.68 18.87
C PRO A 328 -20.38 1.42 18.74
N ASP A 329 -21.54 1.51 18.10
CA ASP A 329 -22.50 0.40 18.09
C ASP A 329 -22.07 -0.74 17.16
N MET A 330 -21.55 -0.43 15.97
CA MET A 330 -20.95 -1.45 15.12
C MET A 330 -19.72 -2.06 15.80
N LYS A 331 -18.89 -1.28 16.51
CA LYS A 331 -17.74 -1.87 17.23
C LYS A 331 -18.18 -2.85 18.32
N LYS A 332 -19.30 -2.58 19.01
CA LYS A 332 -19.85 -3.49 20.03
C LYS A 332 -20.27 -4.84 19.46
N SER A 333 -20.77 -4.88 18.22
CA SER A 333 -21.29 -6.09 17.56
C SER A 333 -20.35 -6.68 16.49
N LEU A 334 -19.10 -6.19 16.44
CA LEU A 334 -18.09 -6.74 15.54
C LEU A 334 -17.74 -8.18 15.94
N ILE A 335 -17.94 -9.11 15.02
CA ILE A 335 -17.71 -10.55 15.21
C ILE A 335 -16.28 -10.91 14.85
N ALA A 336 -15.85 -10.55 13.65
CA ALA A 336 -14.53 -10.91 13.16
C ALA A 336 -14.03 -9.98 12.05
N THR A 337 -12.71 -9.91 11.90
CA THR A 337 -12.08 -9.22 10.79
C THR A 337 -11.08 -10.11 10.06
N TRP A 338 -11.05 -10.03 8.74
CA TRP A 338 -10.03 -10.67 7.90
C TRP A 338 -9.25 -9.63 7.12
N ASP A 339 -7.92 -9.64 7.18
CA ASP A 339 -7.08 -8.74 6.41
C ASP A 339 -5.98 -9.47 5.61
N SER A 340 -6.11 -9.40 4.27
CA SER A 340 -5.16 -10.02 3.33
C SER A 340 -3.87 -9.20 3.11
N THR A 341 -3.66 -8.07 3.79
CA THR A 341 -2.55 -7.12 3.57
C THR A 341 -1.19 -7.65 4.03
N VAL A 342 -0.12 -7.33 3.28
CA VAL A 342 1.26 -7.85 3.47
C VAL A 342 2.38 -6.78 3.49
N SER A 343 2.04 -5.50 3.35
CA SER A 343 2.98 -4.43 3.00
C SER A 343 3.96 -4.06 4.13
N ASN A 344 3.46 -3.51 5.23
CA ASN A 344 4.26 -3.01 6.36
C ASN A 344 3.38 -2.94 7.62
N VAL A 345 3.99 -2.67 8.79
CA VAL A 345 3.24 -2.62 10.05
C VAL A 345 2.10 -1.62 9.99
N ALA A 346 2.35 -0.40 9.52
CA ALA A 346 1.33 0.64 9.40
C ALA A 346 0.12 0.17 8.59
N ALA A 347 0.33 -0.42 7.41
CA ALA A 347 -0.75 -0.90 6.57
C ALA A 347 -1.57 -2.04 7.20
N VAL A 348 -0.97 -2.83 8.09
CA VAL A 348 -1.65 -3.91 8.83
C VAL A 348 -2.43 -3.33 10.02
N VAL A 349 -1.77 -2.54 10.87
CA VAL A 349 -2.41 -2.02 12.08
C VAL A 349 -3.47 -0.99 11.73
N GLN A 350 -3.27 -0.20 10.67
CA GLN A 350 -4.23 0.78 10.14
C GLN A 350 -5.40 0.19 9.37
N ALA A 351 -5.38 -1.12 9.12
CA ALA A 351 -6.47 -1.81 8.47
C ALA A 351 -7.57 -2.20 9.46
N ASN A 352 -8.07 -3.44 9.35
CA ASN A 352 -9.29 -3.85 10.04
C ASN A 352 -9.09 -3.93 11.56
N ILE A 353 -7.94 -4.40 12.04
CA ILE A 353 -7.67 -4.52 13.48
C ILE A 353 -7.64 -3.15 14.17
N GLY A 354 -7.06 -2.13 13.55
CA GLY A 354 -7.05 -0.78 14.10
C GLY A 354 -8.43 -0.09 14.09
N ARG A 355 -9.33 -0.51 13.21
CA ARG A 355 -10.73 -0.04 13.20
C ARG A 355 -11.55 -0.65 14.32
N ALA A 356 -11.14 -1.83 14.78
CA ALA A 356 -11.72 -2.50 15.94
C ALA A 356 -11.20 -1.91 17.27
N CYS A 357 -10.22 -1.01 17.26
CA CYS A 357 -9.76 -0.34 18.47
C CYS A 357 -10.71 0.79 18.91
N GLY A 358 -10.70 1.12 20.20
CA GLY A 358 -11.39 2.30 20.74
C GLY A 358 -12.00 2.07 22.12
N TYR A 359 -12.98 2.91 22.46
CA TYR A 359 -13.68 2.88 23.75
C TYR A 359 -15.00 2.12 23.63
N HIS A 360 -14.95 0.81 23.81
CA HIS A 360 -16.13 -0.07 23.75
C HIS A 360 -15.94 -1.33 24.61
N ALA A 361 -17.05 -2.04 24.83
CA ALA A 361 -17.09 -3.24 25.66
C ALA A 361 -16.80 -4.55 24.92
N ASN A 362 -16.75 -4.55 23.57
CA ASN A 362 -16.48 -5.76 22.80
C ASN A 362 -15.05 -6.26 23.04
N LYS A 363 -14.94 -7.46 23.60
CA LYS A 363 -13.69 -8.18 23.93
C LYS A 363 -13.67 -9.59 23.30
N GLU A 364 -14.55 -9.84 22.32
CA GLU A 364 -14.78 -11.17 21.74
C GLU A 364 -14.45 -11.21 20.25
N ALA A 365 -14.38 -10.06 19.58
CA ALA A 365 -14.07 -9.97 18.16
C ALA A 365 -12.74 -10.68 17.80
N MET A 366 -12.76 -11.52 16.77
CA MET A 366 -11.56 -12.25 16.30
C MET A 366 -10.90 -11.56 15.10
N HIS A 367 -9.57 -11.43 15.13
CA HIS A 367 -8.81 -10.66 14.13
C HIS A 367 -7.80 -11.53 13.38
N TYR A 368 -8.11 -11.87 12.13
CA TYR A 368 -7.26 -12.64 11.23
C TYR A 368 -6.41 -11.69 10.39
N THR A 369 -5.12 -11.61 10.69
CA THR A 369 -4.19 -10.66 10.05
C THR A 369 -2.73 -11.11 10.16
N ASN A 370 -1.78 -10.29 9.70
CA ASN A 370 -0.36 -10.55 9.89
C ASN A 370 0.03 -10.34 11.37
N ARG A 371 -0.01 -11.41 12.16
CA ARG A 371 0.29 -11.38 13.60
C ARG A 371 1.67 -10.86 13.93
N HIS A 372 2.68 -11.12 13.10
CA HIS A 372 4.04 -10.59 13.32
C HIS A 372 4.05 -9.07 13.29
N ALA A 373 3.35 -8.45 12.33
CA ALA A 373 3.22 -7.00 12.26
C ALA A 373 2.49 -6.41 13.48
N VAL A 374 1.44 -7.09 13.95
CA VAL A 374 0.69 -6.68 15.15
C VAL A 374 1.55 -6.78 16.42
N LEU A 375 2.33 -7.86 16.58
CA LEU A 375 3.27 -8.03 17.69
C LEU A 375 4.37 -6.95 17.68
N ALA A 376 4.95 -6.68 16.51
CA ALA A 376 5.94 -5.63 16.35
C ALA A 376 5.39 -4.27 16.77
N TYR A 377 4.15 -3.96 16.37
CA TYR A 377 3.48 -2.73 16.81
C TYR A 377 3.22 -2.70 18.32
N GLY A 378 2.81 -3.82 18.94
CA GLY A 378 2.66 -3.91 20.39
C GLY A 378 3.97 -3.58 21.13
N GLU A 379 5.08 -4.16 20.69
CA GLU A 379 6.41 -3.92 21.28
C GLU A 379 6.89 -2.48 21.08
N VAL A 380 6.56 -1.88 19.93
CA VAL A 380 6.78 -0.45 19.67
C VAL A 380 6.01 0.42 20.69
N LEU A 381 4.76 0.09 20.98
CA LEU A 381 3.94 0.83 21.94
C LEU A 381 4.48 0.67 23.38
N ASP A 382 4.90 -0.52 23.77
CA ASP A 382 5.48 -0.76 25.09
C ASP A 382 6.79 0.02 25.28
N TYR A 383 7.61 0.10 24.22
CA TYR A 383 8.81 0.93 24.22
C TYR A 383 8.47 2.43 24.35
N LEU A 384 7.51 2.92 23.57
CA LEU A 384 7.05 4.30 23.64
C LEU A 384 6.49 4.66 25.02
N GLU A 385 5.69 3.77 25.60
CA GLU A 385 5.10 4.00 26.91
C GLU A 385 6.15 4.03 28.04
N SER A 386 7.19 3.21 27.94
CA SER A 386 8.28 3.20 28.94
C SER A 386 9.24 4.38 28.81
N HIS A 387 9.36 4.99 27.63
CA HIS A 387 10.40 6.00 27.36
C HIS A 387 9.87 7.42 27.03
N CYS A 388 8.59 7.59 26.66
CA CYS A 388 8.08 8.83 26.06
C CYS A 388 6.81 9.42 26.72
N THR A 389 6.38 8.87 27.86
CA THR A 389 5.07 9.18 28.45
C THR A 389 5.08 10.32 29.44
N THR A 390 6.16 10.46 30.20
CA THR A 390 6.30 11.49 31.25
C THR A 390 6.85 12.81 30.71
N SER A 391 7.62 12.76 29.62
CA SER A 391 8.20 13.93 28.98
C SER A 391 8.52 13.66 27.52
N ALA A 392 8.67 14.75 26.74
CA ALA A 392 9.05 14.66 25.34
C ALA A 392 10.53 14.23 25.22
N THR A 393 10.80 13.17 24.47
CA THR A 393 12.16 12.67 24.23
C THR A 393 12.78 13.30 22.98
N ASP A 394 14.08 13.56 22.99
CA ASP A 394 14.89 13.92 21.82
C ASP A 394 15.82 12.78 21.35
N ASP A 395 15.73 11.59 21.96
CA ASP A 395 16.50 10.40 21.57
C ASP A 395 15.91 9.69 20.33
N ILE A 396 15.92 10.40 19.21
CA ILE A 396 15.40 9.85 17.95
C ILE A 396 16.29 8.71 17.41
N ALA A 397 17.59 8.76 17.70
CA ALA A 397 18.53 7.73 17.28
C ALA A 397 18.29 6.39 18.00
N GLY A 398 18.12 6.42 19.33
CA GLY A 398 17.80 5.23 20.12
C GLY A 398 16.44 4.63 19.74
N LEU A 399 15.43 5.47 19.51
CA LEU A 399 14.13 5.05 18.97
C LEU A 399 14.28 4.29 17.65
N ARG A 400 15.03 4.86 16.70
CA ARG A 400 15.29 4.23 15.40
C ARG A 400 15.98 2.87 15.56
N GLU A 401 17.03 2.79 16.37
CA GLU A 401 17.76 1.54 16.60
C GLU A 401 16.85 0.47 17.21
N HIS A 402 16.01 0.84 18.17
CA HIS A 402 15.06 -0.08 18.79
C HIS A 402 14.03 -0.61 17.78
N TYR A 403 13.52 0.27 16.92
CA TYR A 403 12.60 -0.12 15.86
C TYR A 403 13.23 -1.02 14.80
N GLU A 404 14.48 -0.79 14.42
CA GLU A 404 15.23 -1.68 13.53
C GLU A 404 15.40 -3.08 14.16
N LYS A 405 15.64 -3.16 15.48
CA LYS A 405 15.68 -4.43 16.22
C LYS A 405 14.33 -5.16 16.19
N ILE A 406 13.23 -4.45 16.42
CA ILE A 406 11.87 -5.02 16.35
C ILE A 406 11.57 -5.54 14.93
N CYS A 407 11.87 -4.74 13.89
CA CYS A 407 11.64 -5.16 12.50
C CYS A 407 12.42 -6.45 12.16
N LYS A 408 13.69 -6.52 12.58
CA LYS A 408 14.53 -7.71 12.40
C LYS A 408 13.98 -8.93 13.16
N LYS A 409 13.50 -8.73 14.39
CA LYS A 409 12.94 -9.79 15.25
C LYS A 409 11.74 -10.48 14.61
N TYR A 410 10.87 -9.72 13.95
CA TYR A 410 9.60 -10.24 13.39
C TYR A 410 9.64 -10.49 11.87
N ASP A 411 10.80 -10.34 11.22
CA ASP A 411 10.99 -10.43 9.76
C ASP A 411 10.05 -9.50 8.98
N ILE A 412 9.98 -8.24 9.42
CA ILE A 412 9.13 -7.22 8.81
C ILE A 412 9.99 -6.27 7.98
N ARG A 413 9.55 -5.99 6.75
CA ARG A 413 10.28 -5.17 5.76
C ARG A 413 10.44 -3.69 6.18
N GLY A 414 9.59 -3.23 7.09
CA GLY A 414 9.54 -1.85 7.58
C GLY A 414 8.28 -1.59 8.41
N LEU A 415 8.34 -0.59 9.28
CA LEU A 415 7.18 -0.16 10.06
C LEU A 415 6.17 0.65 9.22
N ASP A 416 6.60 1.24 8.10
CA ASP A 416 5.73 2.05 7.24
C ASP A 416 6.24 2.15 5.79
N VAL A 417 5.48 2.79 4.89
CA VAL A 417 5.84 3.04 3.48
C VAL A 417 7.00 4.04 3.45
N GLY A 418 8.16 3.66 2.91
CA GLY A 418 9.36 4.51 2.83
C GLY A 418 10.46 4.19 3.85
N ALA A 419 10.16 3.44 4.92
CA ALA A 419 11.16 2.99 5.90
C ALA A 419 11.55 1.52 5.65
N THR A 420 12.38 1.26 4.63
CA THR A 420 12.93 -0.09 4.41
C THR A 420 14.19 -0.33 5.24
N VAL A 421 14.17 -1.34 6.10
CA VAL A 421 15.37 -1.84 6.77
C VAL A 421 15.91 -3.02 5.96
N SER A 422 16.85 -2.76 5.05
CA SER A 422 17.62 -3.84 4.41
C SER A 422 19.00 -3.94 5.06
N ALA A 423 19.40 -5.17 5.43
CA ALA A 423 20.73 -5.49 5.97
C ALA A 423 21.88 -5.33 4.95
N SER A 424 21.65 -4.62 3.86
CA SER A 424 22.64 -4.26 2.86
C SER A 424 22.13 -3.01 2.13
N PRO A 425 22.96 -1.95 2.00
CA PRO A 425 22.61 -0.81 1.19
C PRO A 425 22.64 -1.25 -0.28
N ARG A 426 21.47 -1.58 -0.84
CA ARG A 426 21.30 -1.52 -2.29
C ARG A 426 20.41 -0.32 -2.57
N ALA A 427 21.04 0.75 -3.02
CA ALA A 427 20.35 1.84 -3.66
C ALA A 427 19.50 1.25 -4.81
N SER A 428 18.18 1.26 -4.68
CA SER A 428 17.30 1.05 -5.83
C SER A 428 17.28 2.33 -6.65
N LYS A 429 18.35 2.58 -7.40
CA LYS A 429 18.15 3.28 -8.67
C LYS A 429 17.42 2.27 -9.54
N THR A 430 16.14 2.52 -9.82
CA THR A 430 15.47 1.83 -10.94
C THR A 430 16.25 2.22 -12.18
N LYS A 431 17.21 1.38 -12.57
CA LYS A 431 18.02 1.60 -13.75
C LYS A 431 17.06 1.41 -14.91
N ILE A 432 16.67 2.50 -15.57
CA ILE A 432 15.87 2.43 -16.79
C ILE A 432 16.74 1.72 -17.81
N ASP A 433 16.27 0.56 -18.28
CA ASP A 433 17.01 -0.26 -19.25
C ASP A 433 17.05 0.49 -20.59
N ASN A 434 18.16 0.36 -21.30
CA ASN A 434 18.33 0.90 -22.63
C ASN A 434 17.32 0.24 -23.59
N ILE A 435 16.70 1.02 -24.49
CA ILE A 435 15.68 0.52 -25.42
C ILE A 435 16.32 0.17 -26.76
N TYR A 436 16.27 -1.11 -27.09
CA TYR A 436 16.75 -1.63 -28.35
C TYR A 436 15.57 -1.95 -29.26
N LEU A 437 15.73 -1.69 -30.56
CA LEU A 437 14.80 -2.13 -31.57
C LEU A 437 15.06 -3.60 -31.93
N ALA A 438 14.06 -4.29 -32.46
CA ALA A 438 14.24 -5.56 -33.12
C ALA A 438 14.75 -5.29 -34.54
N ASP A 439 15.84 -5.97 -34.91
CA ASP A 439 16.44 -5.86 -36.24
C ASP A 439 15.69 -6.75 -37.23
N SER A 440 15.54 -8.01 -36.86
CA SER A 440 15.01 -9.05 -37.72
C SER A 440 14.42 -10.18 -36.89
N TYR A 441 13.63 -11.02 -37.53
CA TYR A 441 13.17 -12.27 -36.94
C TYR A 441 13.49 -13.45 -37.86
N LEU A 442 13.51 -14.63 -37.27
CA LEU A 442 13.72 -15.89 -37.99
C LEU A 442 12.80 -16.95 -37.39
N PHE A 443 12.09 -17.69 -38.24
CA PHE A 443 11.27 -18.82 -37.81
C PHE A 443 11.72 -20.09 -38.50
N VAL A 444 12.08 -21.12 -37.72
CA VAL A 444 12.66 -22.36 -38.25
C VAL A 444 12.11 -23.61 -37.57
N PRO A 445 12.02 -24.74 -38.30
CA PRO A 445 11.79 -26.05 -37.68
C PRO A 445 13.03 -26.46 -36.88
N ALA A 446 12.87 -26.98 -35.67
CA ALA A 446 14.01 -27.36 -34.84
C ALA A 446 14.70 -28.66 -35.30
N GLN A 447 14.03 -29.47 -36.11
CA GLN A 447 14.45 -30.75 -36.67
C GLN A 447 15.16 -31.63 -35.62
N LEU A 448 14.52 -31.85 -34.48
CA LEU A 448 15.17 -32.50 -33.32
C LEU A 448 15.54 -33.96 -33.55
N THR A 449 15.01 -34.59 -34.61
CA THR A 449 15.30 -35.98 -35.01
C THR A 449 16.52 -36.11 -35.92
N SER A 450 17.01 -35.01 -36.48
CA SER A 450 18.18 -34.98 -37.38
C SER A 450 19.37 -34.30 -36.69
N SER A 451 20.43 -35.05 -36.40
CA SER A 451 21.63 -34.51 -35.76
C SER A 451 22.51 -33.65 -36.70
N THR A 452 22.22 -33.66 -38.00
CA THR A 452 23.06 -33.06 -39.06
C THR A 452 22.36 -31.96 -39.85
N THR A 453 21.20 -31.46 -39.39
CA THR A 453 20.50 -30.36 -40.07
C THR A 453 21.40 -29.12 -40.14
N ASP A 454 21.59 -28.64 -41.36
CA ASP A 454 22.27 -27.39 -41.64
C ASP A 454 21.27 -26.23 -41.62
N PHE A 455 21.44 -25.32 -40.67
CA PHE A 455 20.56 -24.16 -40.52
C PHE A 455 21.02 -22.96 -41.35
N THR A 456 22.15 -23.06 -42.04
CA THR A 456 22.62 -22.01 -42.95
C THR A 456 21.66 -21.79 -44.12
N GLU A 457 20.80 -22.78 -44.42
CA GLU A 457 19.72 -22.64 -45.40
C GLU A 457 18.65 -21.61 -44.98
N TYR A 458 18.53 -21.30 -43.68
CA TYR A 458 17.56 -20.34 -43.16
C TYR A 458 18.19 -19.00 -42.80
N THR A 459 19.48 -18.96 -42.46
CA THR A 459 20.18 -17.72 -42.11
C THR A 459 21.69 -17.88 -42.19
N GLU A 460 22.38 -16.84 -42.64
CA GLU A 460 23.85 -16.74 -42.57
C GLU A 460 24.33 -16.08 -41.27
N ASP A 461 23.40 -15.66 -40.39
CA ASP A 461 23.72 -14.99 -39.14
C ASP A 461 24.27 -15.98 -38.10
N ASP A 462 25.57 -15.88 -37.83
CA ASP A 462 26.29 -16.74 -36.88
C ASP A 462 25.70 -16.70 -35.46
N GLU A 463 25.15 -15.57 -35.03
CA GLU A 463 24.54 -15.44 -33.71
C GLU A 463 23.19 -16.18 -33.62
N LEU A 464 22.38 -16.10 -34.67
CA LEU A 464 21.14 -16.89 -34.78
C LEU A 464 21.44 -18.38 -34.91
N LEU A 465 22.42 -18.78 -35.72
CA LEU A 465 22.84 -20.18 -35.87
C LEU A 465 23.29 -20.79 -34.53
N LYS A 466 24.14 -20.07 -33.77
CA LYS A 466 24.55 -20.48 -32.42
C LYS A 466 23.38 -20.55 -31.45
N SER A 467 22.41 -19.65 -31.58
CA SER A 467 21.20 -19.63 -30.74
C SER A 467 20.31 -20.84 -31.00
N ILE A 468 20.10 -21.21 -32.27
CA ILE A 468 19.37 -22.43 -32.66
C ILE A 468 20.03 -23.66 -32.04
N GLN A 469 21.35 -23.81 -32.18
CA GLN A 469 22.09 -24.94 -31.62
C GLN A 469 21.97 -25.04 -30.08
N ALA A 470 22.05 -23.91 -29.38
CA ALA A 470 21.90 -23.86 -27.92
C ALA A 470 20.48 -24.27 -27.47
N ILE A 471 19.45 -23.86 -28.21
CA ILE A 471 18.06 -24.23 -27.93
C ILE A 471 17.85 -25.73 -28.19
N ARG A 472 18.29 -26.23 -29.35
CA ARG A 472 18.20 -27.65 -29.72
C ARG A 472 18.87 -28.56 -28.69
N SER A 473 20.10 -28.24 -28.29
CA SER A 473 20.83 -29.01 -27.26
C SER A 473 20.14 -29.01 -25.88
N THR A 474 19.32 -28.01 -25.59
CA THR A 474 18.51 -27.94 -24.35
C THR A 474 17.20 -28.76 -24.45
N LEU A 475 16.72 -29.01 -25.66
CA LEU A 475 15.55 -29.85 -25.93
C LEU A 475 15.90 -31.35 -25.91
N LEU A 476 17.12 -31.69 -26.33
CA LEU A 476 17.63 -33.06 -26.37
C LEU A 476 18.12 -33.54 -24.99
N GLY A 477 17.80 -34.79 -24.65
CA GLY A 477 18.25 -35.50 -23.47
C GLY A 477 19.65 -36.09 -23.60
N LYS A 478 20.10 -36.80 -22.55
CA LYS A 478 21.43 -37.46 -22.53
C LYS A 478 21.62 -38.49 -23.66
N ASN A 479 20.52 -39.06 -24.15
CA ASN A 479 20.52 -40.09 -25.19
C ASN A 479 20.31 -39.50 -26.60
N GLY A 480 20.35 -38.17 -26.76
CA GLY A 480 20.14 -37.50 -28.04
C GLY A 480 18.67 -37.48 -28.52
N SER A 481 17.72 -37.91 -27.68
CA SER A 481 16.28 -37.87 -27.97
C SER A 481 15.59 -36.69 -27.26
N PRO A 482 14.54 -36.08 -27.84
CA PRO A 482 13.77 -35.03 -27.17
C PRO A 482 13.13 -35.53 -25.87
N GLU A 483 13.25 -34.76 -24.78
CA GLU A 483 12.65 -35.11 -23.48
C GLU A 483 11.48 -34.18 -23.15
N ILE A 484 10.38 -34.70 -22.59
CA ILE A 484 9.28 -33.86 -22.12
C ILE A 484 9.65 -33.22 -20.77
N LYS A 485 9.59 -31.89 -20.68
CA LYS A 485 9.92 -31.16 -19.44
C LYS A 485 9.01 -29.95 -19.23
N GLY A 486 8.67 -29.71 -17.96
CA GLY A 486 7.92 -28.51 -17.56
C GLY A 486 8.75 -27.32 -17.08
N SER A 487 10.07 -27.41 -17.16
CA SER A 487 10.97 -26.25 -17.06
C SER A 487 12.30 -26.61 -17.68
N ARG A 488 12.88 -25.65 -18.40
CA ARG A 488 14.20 -25.78 -18.99
C ARG A 488 15.02 -24.55 -18.64
N GLN A 489 16.32 -24.76 -18.49
CA GLN A 489 17.28 -23.68 -18.35
C GLN A 489 18.24 -23.79 -19.52
N LEU A 490 18.34 -22.73 -20.32
CA LEU A 490 19.26 -22.65 -21.43
C LEU A 490 20.70 -22.64 -20.88
N ARG A 491 21.53 -23.60 -21.29
CA ARG A 491 22.91 -23.73 -20.82
C ARG A 491 23.88 -23.16 -21.86
N GLY A 492 24.92 -22.47 -21.41
CA GLY A 492 26.01 -21.98 -22.28
C GLY A 492 25.70 -20.75 -23.13
N ALA A 493 24.43 -20.46 -23.44
CA ALA A 493 24.03 -19.33 -24.28
C ALA A 493 23.51 -18.14 -23.47
N LYS A 494 24.42 -17.38 -22.85
CA LYS A 494 24.05 -16.22 -22.01
C LYS A 494 23.45 -15.06 -22.79
N TRP A 495 23.72 -14.95 -24.09
CA TRP A 495 23.21 -13.89 -24.96
C TRP A 495 21.76 -14.13 -25.43
N VAL A 496 21.27 -15.36 -25.26
CA VAL A 496 19.90 -15.74 -25.62
C VAL A 496 19.00 -15.70 -24.38
N THR A 497 17.76 -15.30 -24.57
CA THR A 497 16.66 -15.61 -23.65
C THR A 497 15.66 -16.52 -24.35
N ALA A 498 15.17 -17.55 -23.67
CA ALA A 498 14.28 -18.56 -24.27
C ALA A 498 12.98 -18.72 -23.48
N ASN A 499 11.86 -18.51 -24.18
CA ASN A 499 10.50 -18.71 -23.70
C ASN A 499 10.02 -20.08 -24.18
N TRP A 500 9.86 -21.01 -23.23
CA TRP A 500 9.43 -22.38 -23.51
C TRP A 500 7.89 -22.45 -23.53
N VAL A 501 7.32 -22.29 -24.72
CA VAL A 501 5.87 -22.24 -24.93
C VAL A 501 5.30 -23.66 -24.86
N ASN A 502 4.24 -23.82 -24.07
CA ASN A 502 3.45 -25.05 -23.92
C ASN A 502 1.96 -24.74 -24.12
N GLY A 503 1.11 -25.78 -24.19
CA GLY A 503 -0.34 -25.64 -24.46
C GLY A 503 -1.07 -24.72 -23.48
N ASP A 504 -0.63 -24.63 -22.22
CA ASP A 504 -1.29 -23.81 -21.19
C ASP A 504 -0.97 -22.32 -21.36
N THR A 505 0.03 -22.00 -22.20
CA THR A 505 0.54 -20.63 -22.40
C THR A 505 0.44 -20.15 -23.84
N TYR A 506 0.33 -21.06 -24.81
CA TYR A 506 0.36 -20.77 -26.24
C TYR A 506 -0.73 -19.77 -26.62
N ASP A 507 -1.99 -20.14 -26.39
CA ASP A 507 -3.16 -19.31 -26.68
C ASP A 507 -4.15 -19.33 -25.51
N ASN A 508 -3.68 -18.90 -24.33
CA ASN A 508 -4.48 -18.88 -23.11
C ASN A 508 -4.61 -17.46 -22.54
N PRO A 509 -5.81 -16.84 -22.62
CA PRO A 509 -6.06 -15.51 -22.08
C PRO A 509 -5.80 -15.39 -20.56
N GLU A 510 -5.96 -16.46 -19.78
CA GLU A 510 -5.65 -16.45 -18.33
C GLU A 510 -4.14 -16.31 -18.04
N LYS A 511 -3.30 -16.59 -19.04
CA LYS A 511 -1.83 -16.53 -18.98
C LYS A 511 -1.24 -15.41 -19.81
N ALA A 512 -2.08 -14.68 -20.55
CA ALA A 512 -1.66 -13.53 -21.31
C ALA A 512 -0.99 -12.49 -20.40
N SER A 513 0.06 -11.86 -20.91
CA SER A 513 0.59 -10.64 -20.27
C SER A 513 -0.16 -9.42 -20.80
N ALA A 514 0.26 -8.22 -20.44
CA ALA A 514 -0.22 -6.98 -21.07
C ALA A 514 -0.09 -6.96 -22.62
N ARG A 515 0.72 -7.87 -23.20
CA ARG A 515 0.96 -8.03 -24.63
C ARG A 515 0.24 -9.25 -25.24
N GLY A 516 -0.77 -9.79 -24.58
CA GLY A 516 -1.53 -10.94 -25.10
C GLY A 516 -0.86 -12.30 -24.89
N THR A 517 -1.42 -13.32 -25.56
CA THR A 517 -0.94 -14.71 -25.57
C THR A 517 0.38 -14.83 -26.35
N TYR A 518 1.03 -15.99 -26.34
CA TYR A 518 2.24 -16.17 -27.17
C TYR A 518 1.90 -16.22 -28.66
N HIS A 519 0.70 -16.67 -29.01
CA HIS A 519 0.16 -16.56 -30.37
C HIS A 519 0.00 -15.09 -30.79
N ASP A 520 -0.66 -14.26 -29.97
CA ASP A 520 -0.84 -12.82 -30.28
C ASP A 520 0.49 -12.08 -30.48
N ARG A 521 1.49 -12.39 -29.64
CA ARG A 521 2.81 -11.75 -29.73
C ARG A 521 3.57 -12.13 -31.00
N LEU A 522 3.43 -13.38 -31.44
CA LEU A 522 4.05 -13.83 -32.67
C LEU A 522 3.50 -13.03 -33.86
N LEU A 523 2.18 -12.83 -33.91
CA LEU A 523 1.52 -12.03 -34.95
C LEU A 523 1.91 -10.55 -34.89
N ASP A 524 1.96 -9.96 -33.69
CA ASP A 524 2.33 -8.55 -33.50
C ASP A 524 3.77 -8.27 -33.98
N ILE A 525 4.72 -9.11 -33.56
CA ILE A 525 6.14 -8.96 -33.94
C ILE A 525 6.32 -9.11 -35.45
N THR A 526 5.74 -10.17 -36.04
CA THR A 526 5.95 -10.50 -37.45
C THR A 526 5.26 -9.49 -38.34
N SER A 527 4.01 -9.10 -38.03
CA SER A 527 3.31 -8.05 -38.77
C SER A 527 4.04 -6.70 -38.72
N ALA A 528 4.65 -6.34 -37.58
CA ALA A 528 5.42 -5.12 -37.46
C ALA A 528 6.67 -5.15 -38.35
N LEU A 529 7.48 -6.20 -38.21
CA LEU A 529 8.75 -6.33 -38.93
C LEU A 529 8.55 -6.52 -40.45
N ASP A 530 7.54 -7.30 -40.88
CA ASP A 530 7.20 -7.48 -42.31
C ASP A 530 6.69 -6.19 -42.96
N SER A 531 6.13 -5.28 -42.15
CA SER A 531 5.69 -3.96 -42.60
C SER A 531 6.76 -2.88 -42.46
N GLU A 532 8.02 -3.27 -42.21
CA GLU A 532 9.16 -2.37 -41.95
C GLU A 532 8.88 -1.36 -40.81
N LYS A 533 8.08 -1.76 -39.81
CA LYS A 533 7.81 -0.94 -38.63
C LYS A 533 8.74 -1.32 -37.49
N ASP A 534 9.23 -0.30 -36.79
CA ASP A 534 10.02 -0.47 -35.59
C ASP A 534 9.26 -1.28 -34.52
N TYR A 535 9.91 -2.31 -34.00
CA TYR A 535 9.42 -3.10 -32.88
C TYR A 535 10.43 -3.06 -31.73
N ILE A 536 9.97 -2.92 -30.48
CA ILE A 536 10.87 -2.82 -29.32
C ILE A 536 11.35 -4.23 -28.92
N PHE A 537 12.64 -4.52 -29.09
CA PHE A 537 13.24 -5.82 -28.76
C PHE A 537 13.08 -6.17 -27.28
N ASN A 538 13.22 -5.20 -26.38
CA ASN A 538 13.06 -5.42 -24.94
C ASN A 538 11.72 -6.06 -24.58
N ASP A 539 10.66 -5.81 -25.36
CA ASP A 539 9.33 -6.35 -25.11
C ASP A 539 9.21 -7.85 -25.48
N THR A 540 10.21 -8.39 -26.19
CA THR A 540 10.35 -9.83 -26.46
C THR A 540 11.08 -10.56 -25.32
N VAL A 541 11.73 -9.84 -24.41
CA VAL A 541 12.51 -10.39 -23.28
C VAL A 541 11.63 -10.42 -22.03
N VAL A 542 11.43 -11.59 -21.43
CA VAL A 542 10.67 -11.70 -20.18
C VAL A 542 11.52 -11.18 -19.01
N VAL A 543 11.16 -10.01 -18.48
CA VAL A 543 11.89 -9.32 -17.41
C VAL A 543 11.55 -9.97 -16.06
N GLY A 544 12.48 -10.76 -15.52
CA GLY A 544 12.37 -11.41 -14.21
C GLY A 544 13.61 -12.24 -13.86
N GLY A 545 13.94 -12.34 -12.56
CA GLY A 545 15.05 -13.19 -12.09
C GLY A 545 16.47 -12.63 -12.25
N GLY A 546 16.63 -11.31 -12.43
CA GLY A 546 17.95 -10.65 -12.55
C GLY A 546 18.53 -10.65 -13.97
N VAL A 547 17.71 -10.87 -14.99
CA VAL A 547 18.10 -10.81 -16.40
C VAL A 547 17.97 -9.36 -16.91
N GLU A 548 19.07 -8.79 -17.40
CA GLU A 548 19.11 -7.46 -18.03
C GLU A 548 19.02 -7.60 -19.56
N SER A 549 18.12 -6.83 -20.21
CA SER A 549 17.91 -6.91 -21.67
C SER A 549 19.15 -6.45 -22.44
N ALA A 550 19.93 -5.54 -21.88
CA ALA A 550 21.22 -5.11 -22.42
C ALA A 550 22.22 -6.27 -22.62
N ASN A 551 22.11 -7.36 -21.85
CA ASN A 551 22.97 -8.53 -21.95
C ASN A 551 22.42 -9.59 -22.91
N LYS A 552 21.29 -9.32 -23.58
CA LYS A 552 20.63 -10.22 -24.53
C LYS A 552 20.66 -9.63 -25.92
N THR A 553 21.04 -10.45 -26.89
CA THR A 553 21.08 -10.09 -28.33
C THR A 553 20.04 -10.89 -29.13
N VAL A 554 19.54 -12.00 -28.57
CA VAL A 554 18.52 -12.84 -29.20
C VAL A 554 17.43 -13.22 -28.19
N SER A 555 16.17 -13.09 -28.59
CA SER A 555 15.02 -13.64 -27.87
C SER A 555 14.40 -14.78 -28.64
N ALA A 556 14.08 -15.88 -27.97
CA ALA A 556 13.54 -17.08 -28.57
C ALA A 556 12.20 -17.46 -27.96
N PHE A 557 11.24 -17.82 -28.81
CA PHE A 557 9.98 -18.47 -28.44
C PHE A 557 10.00 -19.88 -29.03
N VAL A 558 9.98 -20.86 -28.14
CA VAL A 558 10.15 -22.28 -28.50
C VAL A 558 8.82 -22.99 -28.33
N PHE A 559 8.15 -23.23 -29.44
CA PHE A 559 6.86 -23.92 -29.52
C PHE A 559 7.12 -25.41 -29.71
N SER A 560 6.70 -26.26 -28.77
CA SER A 560 7.07 -27.67 -28.80
C SER A 560 6.06 -28.56 -28.10
N VAL A 561 5.81 -29.74 -28.69
CA VAL A 561 5.06 -30.83 -28.01
C VAL A 561 5.78 -31.36 -26.77
N PHE A 562 7.09 -31.08 -26.63
CA PHE A 562 7.93 -31.53 -25.51
C PHE A 562 7.99 -30.53 -24.34
N ASN A 563 7.32 -29.39 -24.45
CA ASN A 563 7.17 -28.44 -23.34
C ASN A 563 5.86 -28.71 -22.60
N GLU A 564 5.91 -28.89 -21.29
CA GLU A 564 4.74 -29.28 -20.48
C GLU A 564 4.41 -28.29 -19.36
N SER A 565 3.15 -27.89 -19.21
CA SER A 565 2.72 -27.10 -18.06
C SER A 565 2.78 -27.92 -16.76
N ARG A 566 3.38 -27.34 -15.73
CA ARG A 566 3.40 -27.89 -14.36
C ARG A 566 2.09 -27.66 -13.60
N ARG A 567 1.09 -27.00 -14.20
CA ARG A 567 -0.20 -26.71 -13.55
C ARG A 567 -1.05 -27.98 -13.51
N THR A 568 -1.52 -28.36 -12.34
CA THR A 568 -2.32 -29.58 -12.16
C THR A 568 -3.67 -29.54 -12.88
N GLY A 569 -4.29 -28.37 -13.05
CA GLY A 569 -5.57 -28.17 -13.74
C GLY A 569 -5.50 -27.36 -15.05
N ALA A 570 -4.40 -27.44 -15.80
CA ALA A 570 -4.37 -26.89 -17.15
C ALA A 570 -5.19 -27.77 -18.11
N VAL A 571 -6.05 -27.13 -18.91
CA VAL A 571 -6.90 -27.80 -19.92
C VAL A 571 -6.02 -28.44 -20.99
N GLU A 572 -5.07 -27.67 -21.54
CA GLU A 572 -4.04 -28.17 -22.45
C GLU A 572 -2.67 -28.01 -21.80
N LYS A 573 -2.01 -29.12 -21.43
CA LYS A 573 -0.68 -29.06 -20.80
C LYS A 573 0.47 -28.94 -21.79
N ARG A 574 0.27 -29.35 -23.04
CA ARG A 574 1.27 -29.40 -24.10
C ARG A 574 0.62 -28.89 -25.38
N MET A 575 1.44 -28.37 -26.29
CA MET A 575 0.93 -28.01 -27.61
C MET A 575 0.55 -29.27 -28.39
N SER A 576 -0.50 -29.18 -29.19
CA SER A 576 -0.89 -30.24 -30.12
C SER A 576 -0.06 -30.17 -31.42
N GLN A 577 -0.01 -31.27 -32.16
CA GLN A 577 0.69 -31.28 -33.45
C GLN A 577 -0.07 -30.42 -34.47
N GLU A 578 -1.40 -30.34 -34.34
CA GLU A 578 -2.27 -29.49 -35.15
C GLU A 578 -1.91 -28.01 -34.99
N GLN A 579 -1.72 -27.53 -33.75
CA GLN A 579 -1.30 -26.16 -33.45
C GLN A 579 0.07 -25.83 -34.07
N LEU A 580 1.01 -26.77 -34.03
CA LEU A 580 2.33 -26.57 -34.65
C LEU A 580 2.28 -26.62 -36.18
N ASN A 581 1.45 -27.47 -36.76
CA ASN A 581 1.25 -27.53 -38.19
C ASN A 581 0.65 -26.23 -38.72
N GLU A 582 -0.34 -25.67 -38.01
CA GLU A 582 -0.95 -24.39 -38.34
C GLU A 582 0.09 -23.26 -38.35
N LEU A 583 0.93 -23.19 -37.32
CA LEU A 583 2.04 -22.22 -37.28
C LEU A 583 3.04 -22.43 -38.43
N ALA A 584 3.44 -23.68 -38.70
CA ALA A 584 4.38 -23.96 -39.77
C ALA A 584 3.82 -23.56 -41.15
N ASP A 585 2.54 -23.88 -41.39
CA ASP A 585 1.84 -23.53 -42.63
C ASP A 585 1.68 -22.02 -42.79
N TRP A 586 1.35 -21.31 -41.71
CA TRP A 586 1.23 -19.84 -41.70
C TRP A 586 2.53 -19.19 -42.19
N PHE A 587 3.65 -19.60 -41.61
CA PHE A 587 4.96 -19.04 -41.93
C PHE A 587 5.65 -19.72 -43.12
N LYS A 588 4.95 -20.66 -43.79
CA LYS A 588 5.43 -21.40 -44.96
C LYS A 588 6.77 -22.11 -44.71
N ILE A 589 6.96 -22.63 -43.50
CA ILE A 589 8.11 -23.44 -43.12
C ILE A 589 7.74 -24.93 -43.03
N PRO A 590 8.72 -25.85 -43.11
CA PRO A 590 8.43 -27.27 -42.95
C PRO A 590 7.76 -27.56 -41.60
N ARG A 591 6.72 -28.39 -41.63
CA ARG A 591 6.04 -28.88 -40.42
C ARG A 591 7.01 -29.68 -39.56
N ASP A 592 6.98 -29.43 -38.26
CA ASP A 592 7.82 -30.11 -37.28
C ASP A 592 7.08 -30.22 -35.93
N ASN A 593 7.59 -31.07 -35.05
CA ASN A 593 7.09 -31.21 -33.67
C ASN A 593 7.64 -30.13 -32.72
N THR A 594 8.57 -29.30 -33.20
CA THR A 594 9.13 -28.16 -32.49
C THR A 594 9.52 -27.05 -33.45
N LEU A 595 9.04 -25.84 -33.21
CA LEU A 595 9.35 -24.64 -33.99
C LEU A 595 10.05 -23.61 -33.10
N ILE A 596 11.04 -22.89 -33.65
CA ILE A 596 11.83 -21.89 -32.94
C ILE A 596 11.66 -20.55 -33.65
N PHE A 597 11.03 -19.60 -32.96
CA PHE A 597 10.92 -18.21 -33.40
C PHE A 597 11.97 -17.38 -32.68
N LEU A 598 12.87 -16.76 -33.43
CA LEU A 598 13.96 -15.93 -32.94
C LEU A 598 13.71 -14.49 -33.35
N VAL A 599 13.96 -13.58 -32.43
CA VAL A 599 14.03 -12.14 -32.70
C VAL A 599 15.45 -11.69 -32.39
N LYS A 600 16.08 -10.99 -33.32
CA LYS A 600 17.41 -10.42 -33.16
C LYS A 600 17.31 -8.99 -32.69
N ARG A 601 18.17 -8.61 -31.74
CA ARG A 601 18.30 -7.24 -31.25
C ARG A 601 19.03 -6.39 -32.27
N GLY A 602 18.41 -5.28 -32.65
CA GLY A 602 19.00 -4.22 -33.45
C GLY A 602 19.57 -3.09 -32.60
N GLU A 603 19.53 -1.89 -33.18
CA GLU A 603 20.21 -0.73 -32.63
C GLU A 603 19.56 -0.20 -31.34
N LEU A 604 20.37 0.51 -30.56
CA LEU A 604 19.92 1.29 -29.42
C LEU A 604 19.13 2.50 -29.92
N SER A 605 17.85 2.58 -29.56
CA SER A 605 17.06 3.78 -29.79
C SER A 605 17.24 4.75 -28.64
N GLN A 606 18.13 5.74 -28.82
CA GLN A 606 18.34 6.79 -27.83
C GLN A 606 17.07 7.63 -27.64
N SER A 607 16.33 7.91 -28.72
CA SER A 607 15.07 8.66 -28.68
C SER A 607 14.00 7.95 -27.86
N LEU A 608 13.77 6.65 -28.07
CA LEU A 608 12.81 5.87 -27.26
C LEU A 608 13.30 5.64 -25.84
N THR A 609 14.62 5.57 -25.63
CA THR A 609 15.20 5.50 -24.28
C THR A 609 14.94 6.80 -23.53
N ASP A 610 15.23 7.95 -24.14
CA ASP A 610 15.00 9.28 -23.57
C ASP A 610 13.51 9.57 -23.43
N GLU A 611 12.66 9.11 -24.35
CA GLU A 611 11.21 9.17 -24.23
C GLU A 611 10.73 8.33 -23.06
N ARG A 612 11.19 7.07 -22.91
CA ARG A 612 10.80 6.21 -21.78
C ARG A 612 11.34 6.74 -20.45
N ILE A 613 12.50 7.39 -20.44
CA ILE A 613 13.02 8.16 -19.29
C ILE A 613 12.11 9.34 -19.02
N THR A 614 11.75 10.13 -20.02
CA THR A 614 10.87 11.30 -19.90
C THR A 614 9.45 10.92 -19.52
N LEU A 615 8.96 9.76 -19.95
CA LEU A 615 7.64 9.20 -19.70
C LEU A 615 7.61 8.50 -18.34
N ALA A 616 8.72 7.91 -17.90
CA ALA A 616 8.93 7.53 -16.50
C ALA A 616 8.88 8.78 -15.62
N LEU A 617 9.65 9.82 -15.95
CA LEU A 617 9.65 11.13 -15.25
C LEU A 617 8.28 11.84 -15.32
N LYS A 618 7.51 11.68 -16.41
CA LYS A 618 6.15 12.20 -16.57
C LYS A 618 5.08 11.35 -15.89
N LYS A 619 5.26 10.03 -15.78
CA LYS A 619 4.45 9.16 -14.89
C LYS A 619 4.75 9.44 -13.43
N THR A 620 5.97 9.88 -13.11
CA THR A 620 6.29 10.46 -11.80
C THR A 620 5.55 11.78 -11.58
N SER A 621 5.26 12.56 -12.63
CA SER A 621 4.54 13.85 -12.53
C SER A 621 3.03 13.81 -12.83
N SER A 622 2.46 12.71 -13.32
CA SER A 622 1.03 12.57 -13.62
C SER A 622 0.49 11.14 -13.41
N SER A 623 -0.34 11.00 -12.37
CA SER A 623 -1.35 9.94 -12.14
C SER A 623 -0.94 8.52 -11.69
N SER A 624 -1.66 8.08 -10.63
CA SER A 624 -2.05 6.71 -10.23
C SER A 624 -1.00 5.61 -10.02
N ILE A 625 -0.99 5.12 -8.77
CA ILE A 625 -0.33 3.90 -8.29
C ILE A 625 -0.67 2.70 -9.19
N THR A 626 0.35 1.99 -9.67
CA THR A 626 0.28 0.57 -9.99
C THR A 626 0.94 -0.22 -8.86
N GLU A 627 0.14 -1.01 -8.15
CA GLU A 627 0.60 -2.01 -7.20
C GLU A 627 1.39 -3.10 -7.95
N HIS A 628 2.68 -3.26 -7.65
CA HIS A 628 3.37 -4.50 -8.01
C HIS A 628 2.94 -5.62 -7.05
N ASN A 629 1.93 -6.37 -7.46
CA ASN A 629 1.62 -7.67 -6.88
C ASN A 629 2.86 -8.59 -6.98
N HIS A 630 3.46 -8.91 -5.83
CA HIS A 630 4.40 -10.01 -5.69
C HIS A 630 3.72 -11.16 -4.94
N PHE A 631 2.85 -11.89 -5.65
CA PHE A 631 2.61 -13.30 -5.36
C PHE A 631 3.61 -14.13 -6.16
N ILE A 632 4.83 -14.27 -5.63
CA ILE A 632 5.74 -15.32 -6.09
C ILE A 632 5.39 -16.60 -5.32
N LYS A 633 4.98 -17.62 -6.07
CA LYS A 633 4.73 -18.98 -5.58
C LYS A 633 5.94 -19.53 -4.82
N LYS A 634 5.72 -19.93 -3.57
CA LYS A 634 6.23 -21.21 -3.05
C LYS A 634 5.04 -22.13 -2.81
#